data_AF-L8WLW5-F1
#
_entry.id   AF-L8WLW5-F1
#
_cell.length_a   1.000
_cell.length_b   1.000
_cell.length_c   1.000
_cell.angle_alpha   90.00
_cell.angle_beta   90.00
_cell.angle_gamma   90.00
#
_symmetry.space_group_name_H-M   'P 1'
#
loop_
_entity.id
_entity.type
_entity.pdbx_description
1 polymer ?
#
loop_
_entity_poly.entity_id
_entity_poly.type
_entity_poly.pdbx_seq_one_letter_code
_entity_poly.pdbx_strand_id
1 'polypeptide(L)'
;MEPLRTGDVIPESRRQDFVTQVFWNVEDILDVNHRLRELLTKRQKAYSVVETIGDIFLEMVYHFEPFVQYGKHQLYGKHEFEKEKSTNPAFAAFVETVERLPESRKLELNGYLTKPTTRLARYPLLLEVVLKHTPEGNVDRVAIPKAVAKVREFLARVNEESGRTENRFNLLQLDKGLIFRPGEEDEQRQLVYKGPLKRRGGSASENGDLQVFLFDHALLIVKSKMVNKHDANHIYQPIPLELLVVTIPDESTTRASRPRTTLIRPTPNGTSVNGTPPPAPSTRPDSQKSGYQLTFSYLGKKGVSGRTPSDVLE
;
A
#
# COMPACT_ATOMS: atom_id res chain seq x y z
N MET A 1 -0.22 -26.40 -4.92
CA MET A 1 1.16 -26.20 -4.47
C MET A 1 2.07 -27.35 -4.92
N GLU A 2 1.61 -28.61 -4.84
CA GLU A 2 2.41 -29.78 -5.23
C GLU A 2 3.16 -29.72 -6.57
N PRO A 3 2.56 -29.31 -7.71
CA PRO A 3 3.30 -29.25 -8.97
C PRO A 3 4.51 -28.30 -8.95
N LEU A 4 4.47 -27.27 -8.09
CA LEU A 4 5.58 -26.34 -7.88
C LEU A 4 6.62 -26.86 -6.88
N ARG A 5 6.26 -27.82 -6.02
CA ARG A 5 7.18 -28.45 -5.05
C ARG A 5 7.95 -29.63 -5.66
N THR A 6 7.34 -30.35 -6.59
CA THR A 6 7.92 -31.56 -7.20
C THR A 6 8.43 -31.35 -8.62
N GLY A 7 7.86 -30.40 -9.37
CA GLY A 7 8.24 -30.14 -10.76
C GLY A 7 9.56 -29.39 -10.94
N ASP A 8 10.18 -29.55 -12.11
CA ASP A 8 11.45 -28.90 -12.50
C ASP A 8 11.28 -27.50 -13.11
N VAL A 9 10.18 -26.84 -12.78
CA VAL A 9 9.83 -25.51 -13.32
C VAL A 9 10.63 -24.41 -12.60
N ILE A 10 11.01 -24.67 -11.35
CA ILE A 10 11.79 -23.78 -10.49
C ILE A 10 13.00 -24.56 -9.98
N PRO A 11 14.22 -23.97 -10.03
CA PRO A 11 15.44 -24.62 -9.54
C PRO A 11 15.28 -25.11 -8.11
N GLU A 12 15.70 -26.34 -7.85
CA GLU A 12 15.53 -27.03 -6.56
C GLU A 12 16.03 -26.20 -5.37
N SER A 13 17.17 -25.51 -5.54
CA SER A 13 17.80 -24.69 -4.50
C SER A 13 16.93 -23.55 -3.95
N ARG A 14 15.99 -23.02 -4.75
CA ARG A 14 15.12 -21.89 -4.36
C ARG A 14 13.63 -22.21 -4.42
N ARG A 15 13.27 -23.46 -4.74
CA ARG A 15 11.89 -23.90 -4.94
C ARG A 15 11.04 -23.74 -3.69
N GLN A 16 11.56 -24.19 -2.55
CA GLN A 16 10.84 -24.11 -1.28
C GLN A 16 10.61 -22.66 -0.86
N ASP A 17 11.64 -21.81 -0.97
CA ASP A 17 11.52 -20.39 -0.67
C ASP A 17 10.48 -19.72 -1.59
N PHE A 18 10.54 -19.96 -2.90
CA PHE A 18 9.53 -19.43 -3.83
C PHE A 18 8.09 -19.82 -3.45
N VAL A 19 7.86 -21.10 -3.15
CA VAL A 19 6.52 -21.57 -2.74
C VAL A 19 6.09 -20.88 -1.44
N THR A 20 7.00 -20.75 -0.47
CA THR A 20 6.73 -20.01 0.77
C THR A 20 6.46 -18.54 0.50
N GLN A 21 7.18 -17.86 -0.40
CA GLN A 21 6.95 -16.45 -0.71
C GLN A 21 5.60 -16.24 -1.41
N VAL A 22 5.21 -17.10 -2.34
CA VAL A 22 3.97 -16.93 -3.12
C VAL A 22 2.73 -17.30 -2.31
N PHE A 23 2.78 -18.43 -1.59
CA PHE A 23 1.61 -18.98 -0.89
C PHE A 23 1.59 -18.64 0.61
N TRP A 24 2.72 -18.25 1.18
CA TRP A 24 2.88 -17.85 2.58
C TRP A 24 2.17 -18.81 3.54
N ASN A 25 1.37 -18.28 4.46
CA ASN A 25 0.62 -19.03 5.46
C ASN A 25 -0.79 -19.44 4.99
N VAL A 26 -0.99 -19.73 3.70
CA VAL A 26 -2.31 -20.16 3.19
C VAL A 26 -2.79 -21.48 3.81
N GLU A 27 -1.86 -22.34 4.24
CA GLU A 27 -2.17 -23.60 4.94
C GLU A 27 -2.82 -23.32 6.31
N ASP A 28 -2.31 -22.36 7.08
CA ASP A 28 -2.95 -21.93 8.34
C ASP A 28 -4.38 -21.41 8.12
N ILE A 29 -4.59 -20.67 7.02
CA ILE A 29 -5.93 -20.21 6.65
C ILE A 29 -6.83 -21.39 6.29
N LEU A 30 -6.29 -22.39 5.59
CA LEU A 30 -7.03 -23.59 5.23
C LEU A 30 -7.49 -24.34 6.49
N ASP A 31 -6.63 -24.47 7.50
CA ASP A 31 -6.96 -25.13 8.77
C ASP A 31 -8.08 -24.42 9.52
N VAL A 32 -8.01 -23.09 9.61
CA VAL A 32 -9.09 -22.27 10.22
C VAL A 32 -10.41 -22.47 9.47
N ASN A 33 -10.37 -22.47 8.13
CA ASN A 33 -11.56 -22.70 7.31
C ASN A 33 -12.09 -24.13 7.41
N HIS A 34 -11.21 -25.12 7.57
CA HIS A 34 -11.59 -26.52 7.75
C HIS A 34 -12.39 -26.68 9.04
N ARG A 35 -11.88 -26.15 10.16
CA ARG A 35 -12.56 -26.17 11.45
C ARG A 35 -13.90 -25.46 11.40
N LEU A 36 -13.96 -24.25 10.81
CA LEU A 36 -15.22 -23.52 10.64
C LEU A 36 -16.22 -24.35 9.82
N ARG A 37 -15.79 -24.93 8.70
CA ARG A 37 -16.65 -25.78 7.84
C ARG A 37 -17.17 -26.98 8.61
N GLU A 38 -16.35 -27.64 9.41
CA GLU A 38 -16.75 -28.81 10.20
C GLU A 38 -17.82 -28.45 11.24
N LEU A 39 -17.64 -27.36 11.98
CA LEU A 39 -18.63 -26.88 12.96
C LEU A 39 -19.97 -26.56 12.28
N LEU A 40 -19.93 -25.83 11.16
CA LEU A 40 -21.12 -25.47 10.38
C LEU A 40 -21.81 -26.73 9.82
N THR A 41 -21.05 -27.67 9.26
CA THR A 41 -21.57 -28.92 8.68
C THR A 41 -22.17 -29.82 9.77
N LYS A 42 -21.53 -29.91 10.93
CA LYS A 42 -22.03 -30.67 12.08
C LYS A 42 -23.38 -30.10 12.55
N ARG A 43 -23.49 -28.78 12.66
CA ARG A 43 -24.75 -28.10 13.03
C ARG A 43 -25.85 -28.34 12.00
N GLN A 44 -25.52 -28.23 10.71
CA GLN A 44 -26.45 -28.48 9.61
C GLN A 44 -26.94 -29.94 9.57
N LYS A 45 -26.11 -30.91 9.96
CA LYS A 45 -26.50 -32.33 9.99
C LYS A 45 -27.31 -32.71 11.23
N ALA A 46 -27.18 -31.98 12.33
CA ALA A 46 -27.83 -32.31 13.59
C ALA A 46 -29.35 -32.03 13.57
N TYR A 47 -29.77 -30.98 12.86
CA TYR A 47 -31.17 -30.56 12.79
C TYR A 47 -31.54 -30.14 11.37
N SER A 48 -32.78 -30.37 10.97
CA SER A 48 -33.30 -29.94 9.66
C SER A 48 -33.39 -28.41 9.54
N VAL A 49 -33.50 -27.71 10.66
CA VAL A 49 -33.49 -26.26 10.78
C VAL A 49 -32.34 -25.87 11.69
N VAL A 50 -31.49 -24.95 11.23
CA VAL A 50 -30.39 -24.40 12.03
C VAL A 50 -30.91 -23.20 12.82
N GLU A 51 -31.04 -23.36 14.14
CA GLU A 51 -31.60 -22.32 15.01
C GLU A 51 -30.63 -21.18 15.31
N THR A 52 -29.33 -21.49 15.38
CA THR A 52 -28.26 -20.55 15.75
C THR A 52 -26.96 -20.81 14.98
N ILE A 53 -26.26 -19.73 14.64
CA ILE A 53 -24.96 -19.73 13.98
C ILE A 53 -23.95 -18.76 14.60
N GLY A 54 -24.43 -17.78 15.36
CA GLY A 54 -23.59 -16.73 15.94
C GLY A 54 -22.58 -17.27 16.95
N ASP A 55 -22.93 -18.33 17.66
CA ASP A 55 -22.05 -19.03 18.61
C ASP A 55 -20.79 -19.60 17.92
N ILE A 56 -20.97 -20.27 16.78
CA ILE A 56 -19.87 -20.85 16.00
C ILE A 56 -18.93 -19.75 15.52
N PHE A 57 -19.47 -18.63 15.04
CA PHE A 57 -18.63 -17.52 14.60
C PHE A 57 -17.92 -16.83 15.77
N LEU A 58 -18.57 -16.66 16.92
CA LEU A 58 -17.93 -16.12 18.12
C LEU A 58 -16.79 -16.99 18.64
N GLU A 59 -16.88 -18.31 18.50
CA GLU A 59 -15.75 -19.22 18.78
C GLU A 59 -14.64 -19.06 17.73
N MET A 60 -15.00 -19.06 16.44
CA MET A 60 -14.03 -19.11 15.37
C MET A 60 -13.26 -17.81 15.14
N VAL A 61 -13.82 -16.64 15.46
CA VAL A 61 -13.13 -15.34 15.25
C VAL A 61 -11.82 -15.23 16.01
N TYR A 62 -11.64 -15.92 17.14
CA TYR A 62 -10.37 -15.94 17.87
C TYR A 62 -9.23 -16.60 17.10
N HIS A 63 -9.56 -17.37 16.06
CA HIS A 63 -8.62 -18.06 15.20
C HIS A 63 -8.37 -17.36 13.87
N PHE A 64 -8.87 -16.12 13.67
CA PHE A 64 -8.78 -15.42 12.38
C PHE A 64 -7.47 -14.63 12.17
N GLU A 65 -6.54 -14.68 13.11
CA GLU A 65 -5.22 -14.03 12.98
C GLU A 65 -4.45 -14.39 11.69
N PRO A 66 -4.46 -15.65 11.19
CA PRO A 66 -3.77 -16.00 9.96
C PRO A 66 -4.19 -15.19 8.73
N PHE A 67 -5.43 -14.68 8.69
CA PHE A 67 -5.89 -13.81 7.60
C PHE A 67 -5.17 -12.46 7.57
N VAL A 68 -4.80 -11.91 8.74
CA VAL A 68 -4.03 -10.66 8.84
C VAL A 68 -2.62 -10.87 8.33
N GLN A 69 -1.97 -11.95 8.77
CA GLN A 69 -0.62 -12.31 8.36
C GLN A 69 -0.54 -12.54 6.84
N TYR A 70 -1.55 -13.20 6.28
CA TYR A 70 -1.65 -13.40 4.84
C TYR A 70 -1.89 -12.09 4.08
N GLY A 71 -2.82 -11.25 4.57
CA GLY A 71 -3.12 -9.96 3.94
C GLY A 71 -1.90 -9.03 3.88
N LYS A 72 -1.07 -9.05 4.93
CA LYS A 72 0.21 -8.34 4.97
C LYS A 72 1.15 -8.81 3.87
N HIS A 73 1.33 -10.13 3.71
CA HIS A 73 2.30 -10.69 2.77
C HIS A 73 1.81 -10.78 1.31
N GLN A 74 0.51 -10.71 1.09
CA GLN A 74 -0.12 -10.96 -0.22
C GLN A 74 0.51 -10.15 -1.37
N LEU A 75 0.90 -8.90 -1.13
CA LEU A 75 1.55 -8.06 -2.14
C LEU A 75 2.90 -8.65 -2.58
N TYR A 76 3.75 -9.06 -1.63
CA TYR A 76 5.03 -9.69 -1.92
C TYR A 76 4.86 -10.99 -2.70
N GLY A 77 3.91 -11.84 -2.28
CA GLY A 77 3.64 -13.11 -2.96
C GLY A 77 3.20 -12.93 -4.41
N LYS A 78 2.33 -11.94 -4.68
CA LYS A 78 1.93 -11.58 -6.06
C LYS A 78 3.11 -11.07 -6.88
N HIS A 79 3.92 -10.18 -6.30
CA HIS A 79 5.09 -9.65 -6.99
C HIS A 79 6.11 -10.75 -7.32
N GLU A 80 6.43 -11.65 -6.38
CA GLU A 80 7.40 -12.72 -6.63
C GLU A 80 6.89 -13.69 -7.70
N PHE A 81 5.59 -13.97 -7.71
CA PHE A 81 4.96 -14.75 -8.79
C PHE A 81 5.13 -14.08 -10.17
N GLU A 82 4.82 -12.78 -10.30
CA GLU A 82 4.95 -12.06 -11.58
C GLU A 82 6.42 -11.91 -12.01
N LYS A 83 7.32 -11.69 -11.07
CA LYS A 83 8.76 -11.64 -11.31
C LYS A 83 9.28 -12.98 -11.86
N GLU A 84 8.88 -14.10 -11.27
CA GLU A 84 9.26 -15.43 -11.78
C GLU A 84 8.63 -15.69 -13.15
N LYS A 85 7.35 -15.35 -13.35
CA LYS A 85 6.64 -15.47 -14.65
C LYS A 85 7.30 -14.66 -15.76
N SER A 86 7.83 -13.48 -15.46
CA SER A 86 8.49 -12.62 -16.46
C SER A 86 9.94 -13.02 -16.75
N THR A 87 10.64 -13.65 -15.81
CA THR A 87 12.09 -13.95 -15.93
C THR A 87 12.39 -15.41 -16.27
N ASN A 88 11.46 -16.33 -16.03
CA ASN A 88 11.62 -17.76 -16.28
C ASN A 88 10.60 -18.27 -17.33
N PRO A 89 11.02 -18.47 -18.60
CA PRO A 89 10.13 -18.94 -19.66
C PRO A 89 9.50 -20.31 -19.40
N ALA A 90 10.20 -21.22 -18.70
CA ALA A 90 9.66 -22.53 -18.34
C ALA A 90 8.51 -22.38 -17.33
N PHE A 91 8.67 -21.47 -16.36
CA PHE A 91 7.61 -21.12 -15.42
C PHE A 91 6.43 -20.42 -16.10
N ALA A 92 6.69 -19.51 -17.04
CA ALA A 92 5.63 -18.88 -17.81
C ALA A 92 4.77 -19.90 -18.58
N ALA A 93 5.39 -20.84 -19.29
CA ALA A 93 4.69 -21.89 -20.03
C ALA A 93 3.92 -22.85 -19.11
N PHE A 94 4.49 -23.17 -17.95
CA PHE A 94 3.80 -23.94 -16.92
C PHE A 94 2.54 -23.23 -16.43
N VAL A 95 2.64 -21.93 -16.09
CA VAL A 95 1.51 -21.12 -15.63
C VAL A 95 0.40 -21.09 -16.68
N GLU A 96 0.73 -20.83 -17.95
CA GLU A 96 -0.24 -20.80 -19.05
C GLU A 96 -0.97 -22.15 -19.20
N THR A 97 -0.22 -23.25 -19.10
CA THR A 97 -0.79 -24.61 -19.16
C THR A 97 -1.77 -24.86 -18.01
N VAL A 98 -1.36 -24.52 -16.78
CA VAL A 98 -2.18 -24.73 -15.59
C VAL A 98 -3.43 -23.85 -15.61
N GLU A 99 -3.32 -22.60 -16.02
CA GLU A 99 -4.47 -21.67 -16.09
C GLU A 99 -5.52 -22.12 -17.12
N ARG A 100 -5.11 -22.90 -18.13
CA ARG A 100 -6.00 -23.50 -19.13
C ARG A 100 -6.71 -24.78 -18.65
N LEU A 101 -6.28 -25.37 -17.53
CA LEU A 101 -6.90 -26.57 -16.99
C LEU A 101 -8.34 -26.29 -16.50
N PRO A 102 -9.28 -27.24 -16.65
CA PRO A 102 -10.65 -27.10 -16.15
C PRO A 102 -10.74 -26.74 -14.67
N GLU A 103 -9.82 -27.27 -13.86
CA GLU A 103 -9.69 -27.05 -12.42
C GLU A 103 -9.45 -25.58 -12.07
N SER A 104 -8.75 -24.85 -12.93
CA SER A 104 -8.47 -23.42 -12.77
C SER A 104 -9.71 -22.56 -12.97
N ARG A 105 -10.78 -23.10 -13.60
CA ARG A 105 -12.04 -22.38 -13.88
C ARG A 105 -11.83 -21.04 -14.58
N LYS A 106 -10.81 -20.96 -15.45
CA LYS A 106 -10.38 -19.74 -16.15
C LYS A 106 -9.98 -18.59 -15.21
N LEU A 107 -9.61 -18.89 -13.96
CA LEU A 107 -9.12 -17.91 -13.02
C LEU A 107 -7.60 -18.04 -12.89
N GLU A 108 -6.90 -16.92 -13.05
CA GLU A 108 -5.45 -16.83 -12.88
C GLU A 108 -5.05 -17.01 -11.41
N LEU A 109 -3.79 -17.38 -11.16
CA LEU A 109 -3.31 -17.62 -9.79
C LEU A 109 -3.49 -16.40 -8.88
N ASN A 110 -3.22 -15.18 -9.38
CA ASN A 110 -3.43 -13.94 -8.62
C ASN A 110 -4.87 -13.77 -8.12
N GLY A 111 -5.85 -14.27 -8.89
CA GLY A 111 -7.26 -14.30 -8.50
C GLY A 111 -7.50 -15.25 -7.32
N TYR A 112 -6.82 -16.39 -7.29
CA TYR A 112 -6.86 -17.32 -6.16
C TYR A 112 -6.14 -16.77 -4.92
N LEU A 113 -4.98 -16.14 -5.08
CA LEU A 113 -4.25 -15.50 -3.98
C LEU A 113 -5.06 -14.38 -3.31
N THR A 114 -6.08 -13.84 -3.99
CA THR A 114 -6.98 -12.81 -3.42
C THR A 114 -8.16 -13.41 -2.63
N LYS A 115 -8.39 -14.72 -2.70
CA LYS A 115 -9.54 -15.37 -2.05
C LYS A 115 -9.53 -15.29 -0.51
N PRO A 116 -8.40 -15.43 0.19
CA PRO A 116 -8.41 -15.37 1.66
C PRO A 116 -8.91 -14.03 2.21
N THR A 117 -8.37 -12.91 1.70
CA THR A 117 -8.75 -11.55 2.14
C THR A 117 -10.20 -11.23 1.74
N THR A 118 -10.61 -11.58 0.51
CA THR A 118 -12.00 -11.39 0.07
C THR A 118 -13.00 -12.27 0.81
N ARG A 119 -12.60 -13.48 1.23
CA ARG A 119 -13.46 -14.35 2.04
C ARG A 119 -13.72 -13.74 3.41
N LEU A 120 -12.68 -13.22 4.07
CA LEU A 120 -12.82 -12.52 5.35
C LEU A 120 -13.82 -11.37 5.23
N ALA A 121 -13.74 -10.58 4.16
CA ALA A 121 -14.64 -9.45 3.91
C ALA A 121 -16.10 -9.85 3.64
N ARG A 122 -16.35 -11.11 3.25
CA ARG A 122 -17.72 -11.62 3.02
C ARG A 122 -18.44 -12.05 4.29
N TYR A 123 -17.73 -12.43 5.36
CA TYR A 123 -18.40 -12.89 6.58
C TYR A 123 -19.34 -11.85 7.19
N PRO A 124 -18.97 -10.56 7.33
CA PRO A 124 -19.89 -9.54 7.80
C PRO A 124 -21.17 -9.47 6.95
N LEU A 125 -21.03 -9.46 5.62
CA LEU A 125 -22.15 -9.35 4.68
C LEU A 125 -23.10 -10.55 4.80
N LEU A 126 -22.56 -11.76 4.90
CA LEU A 126 -23.36 -12.98 5.02
C LEU A 126 -24.09 -13.03 6.36
N LEU A 127 -23.39 -12.70 7.45
CA LEU A 127 -23.95 -12.70 8.79
C LEU A 127 -25.02 -11.62 8.98
N GLU A 128 -24.83 -10.44 8.40
CA GLU A 128 -25.83 -9.35 8.41
C GLU A 128 -27.13 -9.76 7.69
N VAL A 129 -27.02 -10.53 6.60
CA VAL A 129 -28.20 -11.09 5.91
C VAL A 129 -28.94 -12.11 6.78
N VAL A 130 -28.20 -12.96 7.51
CA VAL A 130 -28.81 -13.89 8.48
C VAL A 130 -29.52 -13.11 9.58
N LEU A 131 -28.85 -12.11 10.16
CA LEU A 131 -29.39 -11.25 11.21
C LEU A 131 -30.69 -10.55 10.78
N LYS A 132 -30.74 -10.05 9.54
CA LYS A 132 -31.93 -9.39 8.98
C LYS A 132 -33.18 -10.29 9.03
N HIS A 133 -33.01 -11.60 8.85
CA HIS A 133 -34.10 -12.58 8.82
C HIS A 133 -34.21 -13.41 10.12
N THR A 134 -33.45 -13.06 11.15
CA THR A 134 -33.51 -13.74 12.45
C THR A 134 -34.70 -13.21 13.26
N PRO A 135 -35.58 -14.04 13.86
CA PRO A 135 -36.71 -13.56 14.66
C PRO A 135 -36.29 -12.72 15.88
N GLU A 136 -37.19 -11.88 16.38
CA GLU A 136 -37.01 -11.21 17.67
C GLU A 136 -37.00 -12.26 18.80
N GLY A 137 -36.10 -12.11 19.77
CA GLY A 137 -35.91 -13.07 20.87
C GLY A 137 -34.92 -14.21 20.60
N ASN A 138 -34.47 -14.42 19.35
CA ASN A 138 -33.41 -15.38 19.07
C ASN A 138 -32.04 -14.86 19.54
N VAL A 139 -31.22 -15.73 20.13
CA VAL A 139 -29.88 -15.42 20.67
C VAL A 139 -28.91 -14.83 19.61
N ASP A 140 -29.10 -15.17 18.34
CA ASP A 140 -28.30 -14.66 17.23
C ASP A 140 -28.51 -13.16 16.98
N ARG A 141 -29.61 -12.57 17.46
CA ARG A 141 -29.80 -11.11 17.48
C ARG A 141 -28.73 -10.39 18.31
N VAL A 142 -28.11 -11.09 19.28
CA VAL A 142 -27.01 -10.56 20.10
C VAL A 142 -25.66 -11.12 19.65
N ALA A 143 -25.60 -12.41 19.31
CA ALA A 143 -24.34 -13.08 18.97
C ALA A 143 -23.77 -12.62 17.62
N ILE A 144 -24.62 -12.49 16.59
CA ILE A 144 -24.16 -12.12 15.24
C ILE A 144 -23.54 -10.71 15.21
N PRO A 145 -24.14 -9.64 15.76
CA PRO A 145 -23.52 -8.32 15.77
C PRO A 145 -22.14 -8.32 16.43
N LYS A 146 -21.95 -9.09 17.51
CA LYS A 146 -20.66 -9.23 18.18
C LYS A 146 -19.62 -9.91 17.30
N ALA A 147 -19.99 -11.00 16.62
CA ALA A 147 -19.11 -11.67 15.68
C ALA A 147 -18.74 -10.77 14.50
N VAL A 148 -19.72 -10.05 13.94
CA VAL A 148 -19.50 -9.08 12.86
C VAL A 148 -18.51 -7.99 13.27
N ALA A 149 -18.68 -7.41 14.47
CA ALA A 149 -17.75 -6.40 15.00
C ALA A 149 -16.31 -6.96 15.08
N LYS A 150 -16.13 -8.17 15.59
CA LYS A 150 -14.82 -8.83 15.67
C LYS A 150 -14.21 -9.08 14.30
N VAL A 151 -14.98 -9.56 13.32
CA VAL A 151 -14.46 -9.73 11.95
C VAL A 151 -14.07 -8.39 11.33
N ARG A 152 -14.81 -7.32 11.59
CA ARG A 152 -14.47 -5.96 11.12
C ARG A 152 -13.18 -5.43 11.75
N GLU A 153 -12.90 -5.76 13.01
CA GLU A 153 -11.59 -5.46 13.63
C GLU A 153 -10.44 -6.12 12.85
N PHE A 154 -10.58 -7.40 12.46
CA PHE A 154 -9.57 -8.07 11.62
C PHE A 154 -9.43 -7.43 10.23
N LEU A 155 -10.55 -7.03 9.61
CA LEU A 155 -10.52 -6.34 8.31
C LEU A 155 -9.79 -5.00 8.38
N ALA A 156 -10.00 -4.23 9.44
CA ALA A 156 -9.28 -2.98 9.66
C ALA A 156 -7.77 -3.22 9.78
N ARG A 157 -7.37 -4.25 10.54
CA ARG A 157 -5.96 -4.65 10.68
C ARG A 157 -5.33 -5.12 9.38
N VAL A 158 -6.06 -5.92 8.58
CA VAL A 158 -5.61 -6.31 7.23
C VAL A 158 -5.36 -5.06 6.40
N ASN A 159 -6.30 -4.13 6.35
CA ASN A 159 -6.16 -2.91 5.57
C ASN A 159 -4.96 -2.05 6.01
N GLU A 160 -4.76 -1.90 7.31
CA GLU A 160 -3.63 -1.16 7.87
C GLU A 160 -2.28 -1.83 7.55
N GLU A 161 -2.14 -3.13 7.79
CA GLU A 161 -0.90 -3.86 7.54
C GLU A 161 -0.58 -4.02 6.05
N SER A 162 -1.59 -4.22 5.20
CA SER A 162 -1.43 -4.24 3.75
C SER A 162 -1.00 -2.86 3.23
N GLY A 163 -1.58 -1.76 3.73
CA GLY A 163 -1.17 -0.40 3.36
C GLY A 163 0.26 -0.06 3.77
N ARG A 164 0.67 -0.44 4.99
CA ARG A 164 2.07 -0.32 5.45
C ARG A 164 3.02 -1.12 4.56
N THR A 165 2.62 -2.33 4.20
CA THR A 165 3.42 -3.21 3.35
C THR A 165 3.56 -2.65 1.94
N GLU A 166 2.49 -2.13 1.36
CA GLU A 166 2.53 -1.48 0.05
C GLU A 166 3.46 -0.27 0.04
N ASN A 167 3.41 0.56 1.09
CA ASN A 167 4.32 1.68 1.23
C ASN A 167 5.79 1.22 1.28
N ARG A 168 6.10 0.26 2.16
CA ARG A 168 7.46 -0.32 2.27
C ARG A 168 7.91 -0.96 0.96
N PHE A 169 7.03 -1.68 0.29
CA PHE A 169 7.32 -2.31 -1.00
C PHE A 169 7.69 -1.26 -2.05
N ASN A 170 6.91 -0.18 -2.15
CA ASN A 170 7.19 0.92 -3.07
C ASN A 170 8.52 1.62 -2.75
N LEU A 171 8.83 1.80 -1.47
CA LEU A 171 10.11 2.35 -1.01
C LEU A 171 11.29 1.47 -1.44
N LEU A 172 11.20 0.14 -1.27
CA LEU A 172 12.26 -0.78 -1.69
C LEU A 172 12.44 -0.83 -3.22
N GLN A 173 11.36 -0.71 -3.98
CA GLN A 173 11.45 -0.62 -5.45
C GLN A 173 12.11 0.70 -5.89
N LEU A 174 11.84 1.78 -5.15
CA LEU A 174 12.52 3.05 -5.33
C LEU A 174 13.99 2.94 -5.01
N ASP A 175 14.33 2.32 -3.88
CA ASP A 175 15.70 2.16 -3.42
C ASP A 175 16.60 1.48 -4.47
N LYS A 176 16.11 0.42 -5.12
CA LYS A 176 16.80 -0.28 -6.21
C LYS A 176 17.05 0.57 -7.46
N GLY A 177 16.29 1.64 -7.65
CA GLY A 177 16.46 2.60 -8.75
C GLY A 177 17.31 3.81 -8.37
N LEU A 178 17.81 3.86 -7.13
CA LEU A 178 18.48 5.01 -6.55
C LEU A 178 19.88 4.62 -6.06
N ILE A 179 20.92 5.29 -6.55
CA ILE A 179 22.29 5.12 -6.04
C ILE A 179 22.44 5.96 -4.77
N PHE A 180 22.32 5.33 -3.59
CA PHE A 180 22.58 5.99 -2.31
C PHE A 180 24.08 6.06 -2.03
N ARG A 181 24.47 7.06 -1.23
CA ARG A 181 25.78 7.03 -0.56
C ARG A 181 25.71 6.00 0.56
N PRO A 182 26.76 5.18 0.76
CA PRO A 182 26.76 4.14 1.79
C PRO A 182 26.49 4.74 3.18
N GLY A 183 25.50 4.19 3.90
CA GLY A 183 25.16 4.57 5.30
C GLY A 183 23.81 5.26 5.51
N GLU A 184 22.99 5.48 4.46
CA GLU A 184 21.66 6.11 4.57
C GLU A 184 20.48 5.11 4.55
N GLU A 185 20.68 3.84 4.88
CA GLU A 185 19.61 2.85 4.98
C GLU A 185 18.92 2.92 6.35
N ASP A 186 17.61 3.16 6.40
CA ASP A 186 16.81 3.07 7.63
C ASP A 186 15.47 2.38 7.32
N GLU A 187 15.19 1.32 8.08
CA GLU A 187 14.07 0.41 7.86
C GLU A 187 12.70 1.00 8.22
N GLN A 188 12.64 2.13 8.91
CA GLN A 188 11.39 2.74 9.39
C GLN A 188 10.78 3.80 8.45
N ARG A 189 11.45 4.11 7.34
CA ARG A 189 11.08 5.22 6.46
C ARG A 189 9.79 4.93 5.68
N GLN A 190 8.98 5.97 5.49
CA GLN A 190 7.71 5.89 4.75
C GLN A 190 7.71 6.84 3.55
N LEU A 191 7.26 6.37 2.38
CA LEU A 191 6.93 7.24 1.25
C LEU A 191 5.53 7.83 1.49
N VAL A 192 5.46 9.14 1.58
CA VAL A 192 4.22 9.90 1.80
C VAL A 192 3.57 10.29 0.47
N TYR A 193 4.38 10.68 -0.53
CA TYR A 193 3.86 11.13 -1.82
C TYR A 193 4.83 10.88 -2.98
N LYS A 194 4.27 10.58 -4.15
CA LYS A 194 4.99 10.43 -5.43
C LYS A 194 4.24 11.18 -6.53
N GLY A 195 4.93 12.04 -7.26
CA GLY A 195 4.30 12.79 -8.35
C GLY A 195 5.29 13.37 -9.35
N PRO A 196 4.85 13.68 -10.59
CA PRO A 196 5.65 14.40 -11.56
C PRO A 196 5.71 15.91 -11.21
N LEU A 197 6.85 16.55 -11.43
CA LEU A 197 7.02 18.01 -11.41
C LEU A 197 7.78 18.46 -12.65
N LYS A 198 7.60 19.72 -13.06
CA LYS A 198 8.39 20.32 -14.13
C LYS A 198 9.27 21.43 -13.58
N ARG A 199 10.54 21.45 -14.01
CA ARG A 199 11.45 22.53 -13.64
C ARG A 199 11.12 23.78 -14.45
N ARG A 200 11.01 24.92 -13.77
CA ARG A 200 10.80 26.23 -14.38
C ARG A 200 12.15 26.93 -14.56
N GLY A 201 12.44 27.37 -15.79
CA GLY A 201 13.51 28.34 -16.06
C GLY A 201 14.90 27.80 -16.43
N GLY A 202 15.01 26.62 -17.05
CA GLY A 202 16.24 26.15 -17.69
C GLY A 202 16.33 26.55 -19.18
N SER A 203 17.53 26.52 -19.78
CA SER A 203 17.67 26.44 -21.24
C SER A 203 16.82 25.29 -21.77
N ALA A 204 16.33 25.32 -23.01
CA ALA A 204 15.42 24.31 -23.57
C ALA A 204 15.90 22.84 -23.41
N SER A 205 17.19 22.62 -23.15
CA SER A 205 17.81 21.32 -22.82
C SER A 205 17.65 20.85 -21.35
N GLU A 206 17.16 21.70 -20.43
CA GLU A 206 17.05 21.41 -18.99
C GLU A 206 15.61 21.25 -18.48
N ASN A 207 14.61 21.48 -19.34
CA ASN A 207 13.18 21.25 -19.06
C ASN A 207 12.85 19.74 -19.06
N GLY A 208 13.48 18.99 -18.16
CA GLY A 208 13.20 17.57 -17.97
C GLY A 208 11.98 17.37 -17.08
N ASP A 209 11.17 16.35 -17.39
CA ASP A 209 10.19 15.83 -16.44
C ASP A 209 10.93 15.34 -15.20
N LEU A 210 10.57 15.90 -14.04
CA LEU A 210 11.08 15.49 -12.74
C LEU A 210 10.05 14.58 -12.08
N GLN A 211 10.54 13.68 -11.25
CA GLN A 211 9.72 12.89 -10.37
C GLN A 211 10.12 13.21 -8.94
N VAL A 212 9.14 13.53 -8.11
CA VAL A 212 9.35 13.84 -6.71
C VAL A 212 8.84 12.71 -5.85
N PHE A 213 9.62 12.37 -4.84
CA PHE A 213 9.31 11.41 -3.80
C PHE A 213 9.44 12.11 -2.46
N LEU A 214 8.32 12.29 -1.79
CA LEU A 214 8.27 12.82 -0.43
C LEU A 214 8.26 11.64 0.53
N PHE A 215 9.30 11.52 1.33
CA PHE A 215 9.36 10.63 2.48
C PHE A 215 8.98 11.38 3.75
N ASP A 216 8.73 10.65 4.82
CA ASP A 216 8.51 11.17 6.18
C ASP A 216 9.68 12.00 6.74
N HIS A 217 10.90 11.80 6.25
CA HIS A 217 12.12 12.47 6.72
C HIS A 217 12.86 13.27 5.65
N ALA A 218 12.57 13.07 4.35
CA ALA A 218 13.26 13.76 3.26
C ALA A 218 12.40 13.93 1.99
N LEU A 219 12.73 14.91 1.17
CA LEU A 219 12.24 15.07 -0.20
C LEU A 219 13.35 14.68 -1.18
N LEU A 220 13.08 13.72 -2.07
CA LEU A 220 13.92 13.38 -3.22
C LEU A 220 13.31 13.97 -4.48
N ILE A 221 14.15 14.62 -5.29
CA ILE A 221 13.81 15.07 -6.64
C ILE A 221 14.67 14.24 -7.59
N VAL A 222 14.04 13.56 -8.53
CA VAL A 222 14.68 12.63 -9.46
C VAL A 222 14.47 13.13 -10.88
N LYS A 223 15.55 13.23 -11.65
CA LYS A 223 15.51 13.48 -13.09
C LYS A 223 15.74 12.17 -13.82
N SER A 224 14.75 11.70 -14.57
CA SER A 224 14.92 10.54 -15.45
C SER A 224 15.87 10.90 -16.58
N LYS A 225 16.97 10.16 -16.74
CA LYS A 225 17.91 10.32 -17.86
C LYS A 225 18.11 8.96 -18.52
N MET A 226 17.70 8.82 -19.78
CA MET A 226 18.09 7.64 -20.55
C MET A 226 19.60 7.66 -20.76
N VAL A 227 20.31 6.64 -20.27
CA VAL A 227 21.74 6.43 -20.52
C VAL A 227 21.89 5.06 -21.16
N ASN A 228 22.42 5.01 -22.38
CA ASN A 228 22.69 3.77 -23.14
C ASN A 228 21.48 2.80 -23.23
N LYS A 229 20.29 3.29 -23.58
CA LYS A 229 19.02 2.51 -23.67
C LYS A 229 18.55 1.85 -22.36
N HIS A 230 19.18 2.17 -21.23
CA HIS A 230 18.68 1.83 -19.90
C HIS A 230 18.18 3.09 -19.20
N ASP A 231 17.10 2.95 -18.43
CA ASP A 231 16.61 4.03 -17.57
C ASP A 231 17.60 4.25 -16.42
N ALA A 232 18.26 5.41 -16.41
CA ALA A 232 19.14 5.84 -15.33
C ALA A 232 18.55 7.06 -14.63
N ASN A 233 18.11 6.89 -13.39
CA ASN A 233 17.55 7.97 -12.58
C ASN A 233 18.68 8.78 -11.96
N HIS A 234 18.79 10.07 -12.32
CA HIS A 234 19.66 11.00 -11.61
C HIS A 234 18.93 11.54 -10.38
N ILE A 235 19.51 11.33 -9.21
CA ILE A 235 18.98 11.81 -7.93
C ILE A 235 19.60 13.16 -7.62
N TYR A 236 18.77 14.18 -7.39
CA TYR A 236 19.23 15.37 -6.68
C TYR A 236 19.28 15.05 -5.19
N GLN A 237 20.36 15.46 -4.51
CA GLN A 237 20.62 15.12 -3.10
C GLN A 237 19.35 15.20 -2.23
N PRO A 238 19.10 14.21 -1.37
CA PRO A 238 17.96 14.24 -0.46
C PRO A 238 17.94 15.54 0.34
N ILE A 239 16.78 16.17 0.39
CA ILE A 239 16.54 17.35 1.21
C ILE A 239 15.80 16.88 2.47
N PRO A 240 16.47 16.77 3.64
CA PRO A 240 15.79 16.45 4.89
C PRO A 240 14.65 17.43 5.15
N LEU A 241 13.49 16.96 5.63
CA LEU A 241 12.32 17.82 5.84
C LEU A 241 12.60 18.94 6.84
N GLU A 242 13.46 18.71 7.83
CA GLU A 242 13.90 19.75 8.77
C GLU A 242 14.61 20.94 8.09
N LEU A 243 15.17 20.71 6.91
CA LEU A 243 15.94 21.67 6.13
C LEU A 243 15.21 22.09 4.84
N LEU A 244 14.00 21.58 4.62
CA LEU A 244 13.16 21.87 3.46
C LEU A 244 12.32 23.11 3.73
N VAL A 245 12.45 24.13 2.88
CA VAL A 245 11.54 25.27 2.84
C VAL A 245 10.77 25.23 1.53
N VAL A 246 9.44 25.18 1.62
CA VAL A 246 8.53 25.26 0.48
C VAL A 246 7.95 26.66 0.40
N THR A 247 8.19 27.35 -0.71
CA THR A 247 7.58 28.66 -1.00
C THR A 247 6.56 28.49 -2.11
N ILE A 248 5.31 28.83 -1.80
CA ILE A 248 4.23 28.95 -2.78
C ILE A 248 4.19 30.43 -3.19
N PRO A 249 4.38 30.78 -4.47
CA PRO A 249 4.17 32.15 -4.90
C PRO A 249 2.68 32.47 -4.78
N ASP A 250 2.33 33.48 -3.98
CA ASP A 250 0.97 34.02 -3.96
C ASP A 250 0.65 34.59 -5.34
N GLU A 251 -0.45 34.13 -5.95
CA GLU A 251 -0.96 34.65 -7.23
C GLU A 251 -1.46 36.11 -7.15
N SER A 252 -1.17 36.81 -6.04
CA SER A 252 -1.68 38.16 -5.77
C SER A 252 -0.68 39.05 -5.04
N THR A 253 0.52 39.30 -5.59
CA THR A 253 1.25 40.52 -5.19
C THR A 253 2.20 41.07 -6.25
N THR A 254 1.65 41.80 -7.22
CA THR A 254 2.37 42.90 -7.89
C THR A 254 2.52 44.09 -6.94
N ARG A 255 3.29 43.94 -5.85
CA ARG A 255 3.95 45.04 -5.11
C ARG A 255 4.67 44.49 -3.89
N ALA A 256 5.93 44.90 -3.75
CA ALA A 256 6.86 44.55 -2.70
C ALA A 256 6.21 44.39 -1.30
N SER A 257 6.08 43.15 -0.84
CA SER A 257 5.96 42.84 0.58
C SER A 257 6.69 41.52 0.84
N ARG A 258 7.37 41.45 1.99
CA ARG A 258 8.31 40.38 2.35
C ARG A 258 7.59 39.02 2.40
N PRO A 259 8.25 37.92 1.97
CA PRO A 259 7.64 36.60 2.00
C PRO A 259 7.32 36.17 3.44
N ARG A 260 6.11 35.65 3.66
CA ARG A 260 5.72 34.97 4.89
C ARG A 260 6.33 33.57 4.90
N THR A 261 7.32 33.34 5.76
CA THR A 261 7.86 32.01 6.04
C THR A 261 6.94 31.28 7.01
N THR A 262 6.27 30.21 6.57
CA THR A 262 5.60 29.26 7.46
C THR A 262 6.62 28.22 7.93
N LEU A 263 7.14 28.41 9.14
CA LEU A 263 7.90 27.37 9.85
C LEU A 263 6.90 26.42 10.52
N ILE A 264 6.95 25.13 10.18
CA ILE A 264 6.21 24.10 10.92
C ILE A 264 7.04 23.80 12.18
N ARG A 265 6.53 24.18 13.35
CA ARG A 265 7.15 23.90 14.65
C ARG A 265 6.23 22.99 15.46
N PRO A 266 6.68 21.83 15.96
CA PRO A 266 5.86 21.00 16.85
C PRO A 266 5.82 21.62 18.26
N THR A 267 4.63 21.80 18.82
CA THR A 267 4.43 22.21 20.22
C THR A 267 4.15 20.98 21.11
N PRO A 268 4.77 20.86 22.28
CA PRO A 268 4.41 19.85 23.28
C PRO A 268 3.37 20.42 24.27
N ASN A 269 2.34 19.60 24.54
CA ASN A 269 1.36 19.67 25.65
C ASN A 269 0.27 20.78 25.67
N GLY A 270 -0.94 20.37 25.24
CA GLY A 270 -2.20 20.42 26.00
C GLY A 270 -2.74 21.74 26.55
N THR A 271 -3.72 22.35 25.88
CA THR A 271 -5.01 22.81 26.47
C THR A 271 -5.99 23.24 25.37
N SER A 272 -7.28 22.93 25.59
CA SER A 272 -8.42 23.17 24.69
C SER A 272 -8.73 24.66 24.49
N VAL A 273 -8.96 25.09 23.24
CA VAL A 273 -9.77 26.28 22.94
C VAL A 273 -10.61 26.02 21.68
N ASN A 274 -11.93 26.03 21.86
CA ASN A 274 -12.94 26.09 20.80
C ASN A 274 -12.72 27.31 19.90
N GLY A 275 -12.58 27.07 18.59
CA GLY A 275 -12.58 28.12 17.57
C GLY A 275 -12.95 27.54 16.22
N THR A 276 -14.09 27.96 15.69
CA THR A 276 -14.63 27.60 14.37
C THR A 276 -13.57 27.77 13.27
N PRO A 277 -13.40 26.81 12.33
CA PRO A 277 -12.47 27.00 11.22
C PRO A 277 -12.97 28.14 10.30
N PRO A 278 -12.08 28.99 9.78
CA PRO A 278 -12.44 30.06 8.85
C PRO A 278 -12.92 29.47 7.51
N PRO A 279 -13.78 30.18 6.75
CA PRO A 279 -14.37 29.62 5.54
C PRO A 279 -13.32 29.44 4.45
N ALA A 280 -13.44 28.35 3.70
CA ALA A 280 -12.64 28.09 2.51
C ALA A 280 -12.83 29.23 1.49
N PRO A 281 -11.76 29.77 0.87
CA PRO A 281 -11.90 30.75 -0.19
C PRO A 281 -12.56 30.08 -1.40
N SER A 282 -13.74 30.59 -1.76
CA SER A 282 -14.46 30.21 -2.97
C SER A 282 -13.82 30.89 -4.18
N THR A 283 -13.06 30.15 -4.97
CA THR A 283 -12.61 30.59 -6.31
C THR A 283 -13.21 29.69 -7.37
N ARG A 284 -14.04 30.29 -8.22
CA ARG A 284 -14.62 29.70 -9.43
C ARG A 284 -13.49 29.28 -10.38
N PRO A 285 -13.65 28.20 -11.17
CA PRO A 285 -12.58 27.72 -12.03
C PRO A 285 -12.57 28.54 -13.33
N ASP A 286 -11.55 29.38 -13.51
CA ASP A 286 -11.22 29.88 -14.85
C ASP A 286 -10.32 28.86 -15.57
N SER A 287 -10.80 28.45 -16.73
CA SER A 287 -10.22 27.42 -17.56
C SER A 287 -8.98 27.90 -18.29
N GLN A 288 -7.80 27.68 -17.73
CA GLN A 288 -6.54 27.57 -18.48
C GLN A 288 -5.49 26.83 -17.63
N LYS A 289 -4.80 25.86 -18.25
CA LYS A 289 -3.77 25.02 -17.65
C LYS A 289 -2.76 25.85 -16.84
N SER A 290 -2.90 25.87 -15.53
CA SER A 290 -1.95 26.49 -14.60
C SER A 290 -1.64 25.44 -13.54
N GLY A 291 -0.40 24.94 -13.53
CA GLY A 291 0.07 24.09 -12.44
C GLY A 291 0.30 24.94 -11.20
N TYR A 292 0.23 24.34 -10.02
CA TYR A 292 0.58 25.06 -8.79
C TYR A 292 2.10 25.20 -8.72
N GLN A 293 2.61 26.44 -8.78
CA GLN A 293 4.03 26.70 -8.67
C GLN A 293 4.53 26.45 -7.23
N LEU A 294 5.64 25.75 -7.10
CA LEU A 294 6.27 25.40 -5.83
C LEU A 294 7.78 25.63 -5.93
N THR A 295 8.36 26.37 -4.98
CA THR A 295 9.83 26.52 -4.89
C THR A 295 10.35 25.78 -3.68
N PHE A 296 11.29 24.85 -3.88
CA PHE A 296 11.97 24.12 -2.81
C PHE A 296 13.33 24.78 -2.52
N SER A 297 13.61 25.06 -1.26
CA SER A 297 14.89 25.64 -0.79
C SER A 297 15.49 24.78 0.32
N TYR A 298 16.82 24.62 0.30
CA TYR A 298 17.58 23.84 1.30
C TYR A 298 18.38 24.77 2.22
N LEU A 299 18.20 24.63 3.54
CA LEU A 299 18.81 25.51 4.55
C LEU A 299 20.20 25.06 5.08
N GLY A 300 20.86 24.07 4.49
CA GLY A 300 22.14 23.53 4.97
C GLY A 300 23.37 24.43 4.78
N LYS A 301 24.41 24.24 5.63
CA LYS A 301 25.65 25.03 5.62
C LYS A 301 26.42 24.87 4.30
N LYS A 302 26.61 25.99 3.59
CA LYS A 302 27.55 26.14 2.48
C LYS A 302 28.99 25.82 2.93
N GLY A 303 29.61 24.85 2.27
CA GLY A 303 31.04 24.61 2.31
C GLY A 303 31.56 24.28 0.91
N VAL A 304 32.20 25.28 0.28
CA VAL A 304 33.05 25.23 -0.93
C VAL A 304 32.33 25.22 -2.30
N SER A 305 32.25 26.45 -2.86
CA SER A 305 32.33 26.80 -4.29
C SER A 305 31.25 26.31 -5.28
N GLY A 306 30.35 27.24 -5.63
CA GLY A 306 29.73 27.30 -6.97
C GLY A 306 28.22 27.03 -7.03
N ARG A 307 27.44 28.12 -7.17
CA ARG A 307 25.99 28.17 -7.53
C ARG A 307 25.04 27.30 -6.70
N THR A 308 24.30 27.94 -5.79
CA THR A 308 23.03 27.40 -5.27
C THR A 308 22.00 27.36 -6.41
N PRO A 309 21.45 26.19 -6.80
CA PRO A 309 20.29 26.15 -7.67
C PRO A 309 19.05 26.32 -6.78
N SER A 310 18.46 27.51 -6.82
CA SER A 310 17.09 27.70 -6.36
C SER A 310 16.19 27.17 -7.48
N ASP A 311 15.68 25.95 -7.34
CA ASP A 311 14.85 25.34 -8.38
C ASP A 311 13.38 25.69 -8.13
N VAL A 312 12.85 26.57 -8.97
CA VAL A 312 11.41 26.85 -9.06
C VAL A 312 10.79 25.74 -9.88
N LEU A 313 9.80 25.03 -9.32
CA LEU A 313 9.08 23.94 -9.98
C LEU A 313 7.61 24.32 -10.17
N GLU A 314 6.94 23.73 -11.17
CA GLU A 314 5.51 23.89 -11.51
C GLU A 314 4.87 22.54 -11.86
#